data_AF-A0A3P7FYL6-F1
#
_entry.id   AF-A0A3P7FYL6-F1
#
_cell.length_a   1.000
_cell.length_b   1.000
_cell.length_c   1.000
_cell.angle_alpha   90.00
_cell.angle_beta   90.00
_cell.angle_gamma   90.00
#
_symmetry.space_group_name_H-M   'P 1'
#
loop_
_entity.id
_entity.type
_entity.pdbx_description
1 polymer ?
#
loop_
_entity_poly.entity_id
_entity_poly.type
_entity_poly.pdbx_seq_one_letter_code
_entity_poly.pdbx_strand_id
1 'polypeptide(L)' 'MAQSVPPGDIHTQPGSKIVFNAPYDDKHTYHIKIMLLFLIVIKF' A
#
# COMPACT_ATOMS: atom_id res chain seq x y z
N MET A 1 21.90 23.01 -9.43
CA MET A 1 21.13 22.67 -8.21
C MET A 1 20.15 21.56 -8.59
N ALA A 2 20.15 20.42 -7.91
CA ALA A 2 19.22 19.34 -8.23
C ALA A 2 17.83 19.70 -7.69
N GLN A 3 16.84 19.79 -8.56
CA GLN A 3 15.47 20.10 -8.17
C GLN A 3 14.79 18.83 -7.64
N SER A 4 14.32 18.87 -6.39
CA SER A 4 13.59 17.75 -5.79
C SER A 4 12.23 17.59 -6.48
N VAL A 5 12.01 16.45 -7.13
CA VAL A 5 10.68 16.06 -7.62
C VAL A 5 9.80 15.67 -6.43
N PRO A 6 8.55 16.15 -6.37
CA PRO A 6 7.62 15.74 -5.32
C PRO A 6 7.32 14.24 -5.44
N PRO A 7 7.11 13.53 -4.32
CA PRO A 7 6.72 12.13 -4.34
C PRO A 7 5.39 11.94 -5.10
N GLY A 8 5.31 10.91 -5.94
CA GLY A 8 4.05 10.52 -6.60
C GLY A 8 3.10 9.77 -5.68
N ASP A 9 1.85 9.63 -6.11
CA ASP A 9 0.83 8.90 -5.35
C ASP A 9 1.14 7.40 -5.21
N ILE A 10 0.75 6.86 -4.06
CA ILE A 10 0.92 5.46 -3.69
C ILE A 10 -0.45 4.84 -3.46
N HIS A 11 -0.72 3.75 -4.16
CA HIS A 11 -1.92 2.95 -3.94
C HIS A 11 -1.60 1.79 -3.01
N THR A 12 -2.43 1.59 -2.01
CA THR A 12 -2.33 0.45 -1.09
C THR A 12 -3.51 -0.51 -1.29
N GLN A 13 -3.29 -1.79 -1.00
CA GLN A 13 -4.38 -2.74 -0.79
C GLN A 13 -4.21 -3.37 0.59
N PRO A 14 -5.16 -3.13 1.53
CA PRO A 14 -6.39 -2.37 1.35
C PRO A 14 -6.16 -0.85 1.18
N GLY A 15 -7.04 -0.17 0.45
CA GLY A 15 -6.85 1.21 0.00
C GLY A 15 -7.18 2.30 1.02
N SER A 16 -7.71 1.94 2.19
CA SER A 16 -8.11 2.93 3.22
C SER A 16 -7.90 2.43 4.64
N LYS A 17 -8.25 1.18 4.94
CA LYS A 17 -8.02 0.58 6.25
C LYS A 17 -7.77 -0.91 6.17
N ILE A 18 -7.02 -1.42 7.13
CA ILE A 18 -6.89 -2.85 7.41
C ILE A 18 -7.71 -3.20 8.66
N VAL A 19 -8.34 -4.37 8.67
CA VAL A 19 -9.10 -4.88 9.82
C VAL A 19 -8.42 -6.15 10.31
N PHE A 20 -8.02 -6.14 11.57
CA PHE A 20 -7.53 -7.32 12.28
C PHE A 20 -8.72 -8.05 12.88
N ASN A 21 -8.90 -9.32 12.53
CA ASN A 21 -10.03 -10.12 12.99
C ASN A 21 -9.61 -11.05 14.13
N ALA A 22 -10.54 -11.26 15.07
CA ALA A 22 -10.41 -12.27 16.12
C ALA A 22 -10.37 -13.70 15.52
N PRO A 23 -9.82 -14.71 16.23
CA PRO A 23 -9.28 -14.67 17.60
C PRO A 23 -7.94 -13.93 17.72
N TYR A 24 -7.60 -13.48 18.93
CA TYR A 24 -6.35 -12.73 19.21
C TYR A 24 -5.35 -13.52 20.06
N ASP A 25 -5.55 -14.84 20.17
CA ASP A 25 -4.71 -15.73 20.99
C ASP A 25 -3.39 -16.08 20.30
N ASP A 26 -3.37 -16.01 18.96
CA ASP A 26 -2.20 -16.28 18.12
C ASP A 26 -1.80 -15.08 17.26
N LYS A 27 -0.53 -15.07 16.81
CA LYS A 27 -0.01 -14.02 15.94
C LYS A 27 -0.63 -14.11 14.54
N HIS A 28 -1.39 -13.08 14.16
CA HIS A 28 -1.82 -12.88 12.78
C HIS A 28 -0.87 -11.94 12.03
N THR A 29 -0.40 -12.38 10.85
CA THR A 29 0.40 -11.54 9.94
C THR A 29 -0.46 -11.19 8.73
N TYR A 30 -0.61 -9.89 8.48
CA TYR A 30 -1.33 -9.40 7.31
C TYR A 30 -0.37 -8.73 6.33
N HIS A 31 -0.66 -8.86 5.04
CA HIS A 31 0.14 -8.30 3.96
C HIS A 31 -0.57 -7.11 3.33
N ILE A 32 0.14 -5.98 3.23
CA ILE A 32 -0.34 -4.80 2.52
C ILE A 32 0.44 -4.74 1.20
N LYS A 33 -0.29 -4.67 0.09
CA LYS A 33 0.33 -4.46 -1.22
C LYS A 33 0.48 -2.96 -1.46
N ILE A 34 1.70 -2.53 -1.77
CA ILE A 34 2.01 -1.14 -2.11
C ILE A 34 2.34 -1.08 -3.60
N MET A 35 1.71 -0.16 -4.31
CA MET A 35 1.92 0.06 -5.74
C MET A 35 2.12 1.54 -6.01
N LEU A 36 3.22 1.89 -6.68
CA LEU A 36 3.42 3.24 -7.19
C LEU A 36 2.46 3.48 -8.37
N LEU A 37 1.84 4.66 -8.43
CA LEU A 37 0.85 5.01 -9.45
C LEU A 37 1.31 4.67 -10.88
N PHE A 38 2.59 4.89 -11.18
CA PHE A 38 3.17 4.61 -12.50
C PHE A 38 3.11 3.12 -12.90
N LEU A 39 3.18 2.19 -11.94
CA LEU A 39 3.09 0.75 -12.21
C LEU A 39 1.64 0.28 -12.40
N ILE A 40 0.66 1.00 -11.84
CA ILE A 40 -0.76 0.64 -11.97
C ILE A 40 -1.27 0.93 -13.38
N VAL A 41 -0.92 2.08 -13.94
CA VAL A 41 -1.42 2.51 -15.26
C VAL A 41 -0.94 1.63 -16.43
N ILE A 42 0.16 0.89 -16.26
CA ILE A 42 0.71 -0.02 -17.29
C ILE A 42 0.00 -1.38 -17.28
N LYS A 43 -0.75 -1.70 -16.22
CA LYS A 43 -1.35 -3.03 -16.01
C LYS A 43 -2.81 -3.14 -16.47
N PHE A 44 -3.36 -2.13 -17.17
CA PHE A 44 -4.73 -2.09 -17.68
C PHE A 44 -4.77 -1.77 -19.17
#